data_AF-A0A2R6L6E4-F1
#
_entry.id   AF-A0A2R6L6E4-F1
#
_cell.length_a   1.000
_cell.length_b   1.000
_cell.length_c   1.000
_cell.angle_alpha   90.00
_cell.angle_beta   90.00
_cell.angle_gamma   90.00
#
_symmetry.space_group_name_H-M   'P 1'
#
loop_
_entity.id
_entity.type
_entity.pdbx_description
1 polymer ?
#
loop_
_entity_poly.entity_id
_entity_poly.type
_entity_poly.pdbx_seq_one_letter_code
_entity_poly.pdbx_strand_id
1 'polypeptide(L)' 'MTEPITEQLGSDELLENGQRKLEWARQHMPIMAALREDFAAEQPFAGERIGMAMHVEAKTAILTELLAIGGAEVAITGC' A
#
# COMPACT_ATOMS: atom_id res chain seq x y z
N MET A 1 -3.66 -19.74 15.81
CA MET A 1 -3.22 -18.84 14.73
C MET A 1 -2.50 -17.68 15.41
N THR A 2 -1.29 -17.35 14.99
CA THR A 2 -0.57 -16.18 15.53
C THR A 2 -1.33 -14.92 15.15
N GLU A 3 -1.40 -13.93 16.05
CA GLU A 3 -1.99 -12.62 15.73
C GLU A 3 -1.28 -12.00 14.52
N PRO A 4 -1.99 -11.33 13.59
CA PRO A 4 -1.38 -10.63 12.47
C PRO A 4 -0.41 -9.56 12.98
N ILE A 5 0.64 -9.27 12.20
CA ILE A 5 1.69 -8.33 12.60
C ILE A 5 1.12 -6.95 12.99
N THR A 6 -0.02 -6.57 12.41
CA THR A 6 -0.76 -5.33 12.71
C THR A 6 -1.25 -5.26 14.15
N GLU A 7 -1.59 -6.40 14.76
CA GLU A 7 -2.01 -6.48 16.18
C GLU A 7 -0.82 -6.52 17.14
N GLN A 8 0.40 -6.71 16.60
CA GLN A 8 1.65 -6.74 17.38
C GLN A 8 2.39 -5.38 17.38
N LEU A 9 1.94 -4.39 16.60
CA LEU A 9 2.55 -3.06 16.51
C LEU A 9 1.99 -2.15 17.63
N GLY A 10 2.74 -2.00 18.73
CA GLY A 10 2.24 -1.40 19.97
C GLY A 10 2.57 0.09 20.23
N SER A 11 3.06 0.85 19.25
CA SER A 11 3.43 2.26 19.51
C SER A 11 2.96 3.21 18.42
N ASP A 12 2.23 4.25 18.83
CA ASP A 12 1.82 5.38 17.98
C ASP A 12 3.00 6.02 17.25
N GLU A 13 4.18 6.06 17.88
CA GLU A 13 5.41 6.60 17.29
C GLU A 13 5.85 5.86 16.01
N LEU A 14 5.75 4.53 15.98
CA LEU A 14 6.09 3.74 14.80
C LEU A 14 5.10 4.00 13.66
N LEU A 15 3.81 4.18 13.99
CA LEU A 15 2.78 4.52 13.02
C LEU A 15 3.04 5.90 12.42
N GLU A 16 3.30 6.92 13.25
CA GLU A 16 3.65 8.26 12.78
C GLU A 16 4.93 8.28 11.95
N ASN A 17 5.94 7.49 12.31
CA ASN A 17 7.15 7.35 11.52
C ASN A 17 6.87 6.73 10.15
N GLY A 18 6.05 5.66 10.10
CA GLY A 18 5.61 5.02 8.87
C GLY A 18 4.86 6.00 7.98
N GLN A 19 3.89 6.74 8.52
CA GLN A 19 3.11 7.73 7.78
C GLN A 19 3.98 8.83 7.17
N ARG A 20 4.98 9.34 7.91
CA ARG A 20 5.94 10.31 7.37
C ARG A 20 6.74 9.75 6.18
N LYS A 21 7.16 8.49 6.23
CA LYS A 21 7.88 7.82 5.13
C LYS A 21 6.98 7.60 3.91
N LEU A 22 5.73 7.22 4.13
CA LEU A 22 4.74 7.07 3.05
C LEU A 22 4.49 8.40 2.36
N GLU A 23 4.30 9.47 3.12
CA GLU A 23 4.06 10.80 2.56
C GLU A 23 5.25 11.29 1.72
N TRP A 24 6.48 11.12 2.23
CA TRP A 24 7.67 11.43 1.45
C TRP A 24 7.74 10.60 0.16
N ALA A 25 7.48 9.30 0.22
CA ALA A 25 7.49 8.44 -0.97
C ALA A 25 6.43 8.86 -1.99
N ARG A 26 5.21 9.19 -1.54
CA ARG A 26 4.11 9.65 -2.38
C ARG A 26 4.48 10.90 -3.17
N GLN A 27 5.15 11.87 -2.53
CA GLN A 27 5.64 13.10 -3.18
C GLN A 27 6.70 12.84 -4.27
N HIS A 28 7.41 11.71 -4.21
CA HIS A 28 8.49 11.35 -5.14
C HIS A 28 8.09 10.24 -6.13
N MET A 29 6.81 9.86 -6.18
CA MET A 29 6.28 8.84 -7.09
C MET A 29 5.17 9.43 -8.00
N PRO A 30 5.52 10.37 -8.92
CA PRO A 30 4.52 11.15 -9.67
C PRO A 30 3.61 10.32 -10.55
N ILE A 31 4.07 9.16 -11.05
CA ILE A 31 3.25 8.25 -11.85
C ILE A 31 2.11 7.65 -11.01
N MET A 32 2.37 7.32 -9.74
CA MET A 32 1.33 6.80 -8.85
C MET A 32 0.24 7.85 -8.59
N ALA A 33 0.64 9.12 -8.47
CA ALA A 33 -0.30 10.23 -8.31
C ALA A 33 -1.14 10.44 -9.58
N ALA A 34 -0.52 10.41 -10.76
CA ALA A 34 -1.21 10.57 -12.03
C ALA A 34 -2.25 9.47 -12.28
N LEU A 35 -1.95 8.23 -11.91
CA LEU A 35 -2.88 7.09 -12.08
C LEU A 35 -3.99 7.04 -11.03
N ARG A 36 -3.87 7.79 -9.93
CA ARG A 36 -4.76 7.64 -8.78
C ARG A 36 -6.21 8.00 -9.10
N GLU A 37 -6.42 9.09 -9.84
CA GLU A 37 -7.76 9.56 -10.22
C GLU A 37 -8.44 8.55 -11.16
N ASP A 38 -7.71 8.11 -12.19
CA ASP A 38 -8.19 7.12 -13.15
C ASP A 38 -8.53 5.80 -12.47
N PHE A 39 -7.65 5.29 -11.59
CA PHE A 39 -7.88 4.01 -10.90
C PHE A 39 -9.03 4.08 -9.90
N ALA A 40 -9.21 5.23 -9.25
CA ALA A 40 -10.35 5.44 -8.35
C ALA A 40 -11.68 5.47 -9.11
N ALA A 41 -11.70 6.03 -10.33
CA ALA A 41 -12.90 6.13 -11.16
C ALA A 41 -13.23 4.82 -11.88
N GLU A 42 -12.22 4.19 -12.49
CA GLU A 42 -12.40 3.03 -13.36
C GLU A 42 -12.35 1.70 -12.60
N GLN A 43 -11.71 1.68 -11.43
CA GLN A 43 -11.46 0.48 -10.63
C GLN A 43 -11.06 -0.74 -11.49
N PRO A 44 -9.94 -0.65 -12.24
CA PRO A 44 -9.58 -1.63 -13.27
C PRO A 44 -9.30 -3.04 -12.72
N PHE A 45 -9.16 -3.19 -11.40
CA PHE A 45 -8.92 -4.44 -10.70
C PHE A 45 -10.08 -4.87 -9.81
N ALA A 46 -11.28 -4.30 -10.00
CA ALA A 46 -12.46 -4.66 -9.23
C ALA A 46 -12.74 -6.17 -9.32
N GLY A 47 -12.78 -6.83 -8.14
CA GLY A 47 -13.02 -8.27 -8.02
C GLY A 47 -11.77 -9.14 -8.12
N GLU A 48 -10.61 -8.55 -8.41
CA GLU A 48 -9.35 -9.28 -8.47
C GLU A 48 -8.65 -9.37 -7.11
N ARG A 49 -7.88 -10.44 -6.93
CA ARG A 49 -7.00 -10.64 -5.77
C ARG A 49 -5.55 -10.64 -6.20
N ILE A 50 -4.75 -9.74 -5.65
CA ILE A 50 -3.34 -9.56 -6.02
C ILE A 50 -2.44 -9.98 -4.85
N GLY A 51 -1.61 -11.00 -5.08
CA GLY A 51 -0.53 -11.39 -4.19
C GLY A 51 0.80 -10.77 -4.61
N MET A 52 1.51 -10.14 -3.68
CA MET A 52 2.82 -9.51 -3.92
C MET A 52 3.89 -10.15 -3.03
N ALA A 53 5.01 -10.57 -3.64
CA ALA A 53 6.22 -10.99 -2.93
C ALA A 53 7.36 -10.03 -3.33
N MET A 54 7.57 -9.00 -2.53
CA MET A 54 8.47 -7.88 -2.83
C MET A 54 9.09 -7.34 -1.54
N HIS A 55 10.20 -6.61 -1.63
CA HIS A 55 10.70 -5.86 -0.48
C HIS A 55 9.63 -4.90 0.05
N VAL A 56 9.31 -5.02 1.33
CA VAL A 56 8.28 -4.22 2.00
C VAL A 56 8.89 -2.90 2.42
N GLU A 57 8.63 -1.87 1.63
CA GLU A 57 9.15 -0.51 1.78
C GLU A 57 8.02 0.51 1.58
N ALA A 58 8.28 1.78 1.91
CA ALA A 58 7.30 2.86 1.72
C ALA A 58 6.82 2.96 0.25
N LYS A 59 7.71 2.81 -0.73
CA LYS A 59 7.32 2.85 -2.15
C LYS A 59 6.42 1.68 -2.57
N THR A 60 6.65 0.50 -2.00
CA THR A 60 5.81 -0.68 -2.27
C THR A 60 4.45 -0.51 -1.62
N ALA A 61 4.37 0.10 -0.43
CA ALA A 61 3.10 0.44 0.20
C ALA A 61 2.29 1.46 -0.64
N ILE A 62 2.92 2.47 -1.25
CA ILE A 62 2.23 3.39 -2.18
C ILE A 62 1.68 2.65 -3.41
N LEU A 63 2.44 1.70 -3.97
CA LEU A 63 1.95 0.84 -5.05
C LEU A 63 0.76 -0.02 -4.58
N THR A 64 0.86 -0.64 -3.40
CA THR A 64 -0.22 -1.44 -2.82
C THR A 64 -1.49 -0.60 -2.60
N GLU A 65 -1.37 0.64 -2.10
CA GLU A 65 -2.50 1.57 -2.00
C GLU A 65 -3.15 1.84 -3.35
N LEU A 66 -2.35 2.09 -4.40
CA LEU A 66 -2.87 2.36 -5.74
C LEU A 66 -3.64 1.16 -6.31
N LEU A 67 -3.12 -0.06 -6.14
CA LEU A 67 -3.80 -1.28 -6.57
C LEU A 67 -5.12 -1.49 -5.82
N ALA A 68 -5.15 -1.23 -4.51
CA ALA A 68 -6.36 -1.30 -3.70
C ALA A 68 -7.40 -0.24 -4.11
N ILE A 69 -6.95 0.99 -4.42
CA ILE A 69 -7.81 2.06 -4.97
C ILE A 69 -8.41 1.62 -6.31
N GLY A 70 -7.62 0.93 -7.13
CA GLY A 70 -8.07 0.29 -8.36
C GLY A 70 -9.06 -0.87 -8.17
N GLY A 71 -9.47 -1.19 -6.94
CA GLY A 71 -10.51 -2.18 -6.65
C GLY A 71 -10.02 -3.58 -6.29
N ALA A 72 -8.70 -3.81 -6.21
CA ALA A 72 -8.15 -5.11 -5.86
C ALA A 72 -8.18 -5.39 -4.36
N GLU A 73 -8.36 -6.66 -3.98
CA GLU A 73 -7.94 -7.17 -2.67
C GLU A 73 -6.45 -7.53 -2.73
N VAL A 74 -5.61 -6.88 -1.93
CA VAL A 74 -4.15 -7.02 -2.02
C VAL A 74 -3.57 -7.67 -0.76
N ALA A 75 -2.74 -8.69 -0.95
CA ALA A 75 -1.90 -9.28 0.10
C ALA A 75 -0.43 -9.16 -0.28
N ILE A 76 0.41 -8.72 0.65
CA ILE A 76 1.84 -8.49 0.41
C ILE A 76 2.70 -9.19 1.47
N THR A 77 3.83 -9.76 1.03
CA THR A 77 4.88 -10.31 1.88
C THR A 77 6.26 -9.88 1.42
N GLY A 78 7.22 -9.90 2.34
CA GLY A 78 8.64 -9.68 2.06
C GLY A 78 9.29 -10.85 1.31
N CYS A 79 10.27 -10.53 0.47
CA CYS A 79 11.25 -11.46 -0.11
C CYS A 79 12.67 -10.96 0.13
#